data_AF-A0A0D5LWD6-F1
#
_entry.id   AF-A0A0D5LWD6-F1
#
_cell.length_a   1.000
_cell.length_b   1.000
_cell.length_c   1.000
_cell.angle_alpha   90.00
_cell.angle_beta   90.00
_cell.angle_gamma   90.00
#
_symmetry.space_group_name_H-M   'P 1'
#
loop_
_entity.id
_entity.type
_entity.pdbx_description
1 polymer ?
#
loop_
_entity_poly.entity_id
_entity_poly.type
_entity_poly.pdbx_seq_one_letter_code
_entity_poly.pdbx_strand_id
1 'polypeptide(L)'
;MYIVSLAAYAALARKFATGPTTPIVAALMLIAIFGIVVRALDGHEHPRFGSANAITAVRAAMVSFFAGAVLLAELEGANGSLLPVLIILVVIALVLDGLDGHLARRTGLQSSLGTRFDMEVDALLILMLSLAAFLFGKAGGWVLAIGLMRYGFVLAQIVLPFLNAPLPPSFRRKLICVVQVGALCLILAPMIAPPVSTTIAASALLLITYSFGVDVIYLFRERHRSA
;
A
#
# COMPACT_ATOMS: atom_id res chain seq x y z
N MET A 1 -12.85 -1.52 16.82
CA MET A 1 -11.83 -0.88 15.96
C MET A 1 -12.44 0.20 15.05
N TYR A 2 -13.45 -0.12 14.23
CA TYR A 2 -14.12 0.86 13.35
C TYR A 2 -14.58 2.15 14.03
N ILE A 3 -15.24 2.07 15.19
CA ILE A 3 -15.70 3.24 15.96
C ILE A 3 -14.52 4.13 16.41
N VAL A 4 -13.41 3.50 16.81
CA VAL A 4 -12.17 4.19 17.21
C VAL A 4 -11.52 4.86 16.00
N SER A 5 -11.48 4.17 14.85
CA SER A 5 -10.97 4.74 13.58
C SER A 5 -11.80 5.92 13.12
N LEU A 6 -13.14 5.85 13.20
CA LEU A 6 -14.03 6.94 12.81
C LEU A 6 -13.86 8.17 13.72
N ALA A 7 -13.75 7.96 15.03
CA ALA A 7 -13.45 9.04 15.97
C ALA A 7 -12.06 9.67 15.71
N ALA A 8 -11.05 8.85 15.41
CA ALA A 8 -9.72 9.31 15.05
C ALA A 8 -9.73 10.11 13.73
N TYR A 9 -10.45 9.63 12.70
CA TYR A 9 -10.62 10.36 11.44
C TYR A 9 -11.32 11.69 11.64
N ALA A 10 -12.38 11.74 12.43
CA ALA A 10 -13.08 12.99 12.74
C ALA A 10 -12.18 13.97 13.51
N ALA A 11 -11.37 13.49 14.45
CA ALA A 11 -10.41 14.32 15.19
C ALA A 11 -9.28 14.84 14.29
N LEU A 12 -8.72 13.99 13.43
CA LEU A 12 -7.68 14.38 12.47
C LEU A 12 -8.23 15.36 11.43
N ALA A 13 -9.41 15.09 10.87
CA ALA A 13 -10.04 15.97 9.89
C ALA A 13 -10.35 17.35 10.46
N ARG A 14 -10.81 17.43 11.71
CA ARG A 14 -10.99 18.71 12.43
C ARG A 14 -9.65 19.42 12.66
N LYS A 15 -8.62 18.69 13.11
CA LYS A 15 -7.31 19.26 13.42
C LYS A 15 -6.59 19.80 12.19
N PHE A 16 -6.75 19.13 11.05
CA PHE A 16 -6.08 19.46 9.80
C PHE A 16 -6.99 20.20 8.80
N ALA A 17 -8.21 20.56 9.22
CA ALA A 17 -9.20 21.29 8.41
C ALA A 17 -9.45 20.67 7.02
N THR A 18 -9.37 19.34 6.89
CA THR A 18 -9.51 18.61 5.61
C THR A 18 -10.97 18.45 5.17
N GLY A 19 -11.86 19.32 5.63
CA GLY A 19 -13.31 19.20 5.41
C GLY A 19 -14.00 18.03 6.16
N PRO A 20 -15.33 18.08 6.31
CA PRO A 20 -16.13 17.04 6.98
C PRO A 20 -16.31 15.76 6.13
N THR A 21 -15.95 15.81 4.85
CA THR A 21 -16.08 14.72 3.86
C THR A 21 -14.93 13.70 3.95
N THR A 22 -13.73 14.12 4.36
CA THR A 22 -12.55 13.26 4.54
C THR A 22 -12.80 12.01 5.40
N PRO A 23 -13.39 12.12 6.61
CA PRO A 23 -13.63 10.94 7.44
C PRO A 23 -14.63 9.96 6.80
N ILE A 24 -15.56 10.43 5.96
CA ILE A 24 -16.54 9.59 5.26
C ILE A 24 -15.83 8.79 4.15
N VAL A 25 -15.03 9.46 3.31
CA VAL A 25 -14.26 8.80 2.23
C VAL A 25 -13.28 7.80 2.83
N ALA A 26 -12.58 8.17 3.90
CA ALA A 26 -11.66 7.27 4.59
C ALA A 26 -12.38 6.05 5.19
N ALA A 27 -13.57 6.24 5.78
CA ALA A 27 -14.37 5.12 6.30
C ALA A 27 -14.86 4.19 5.18
N LEU A 28 -15.31 4.73 4.05
CA LEU A 28 -15.72 3.93 2.89
C LEU A 28 -14.57 3.12 2.31
N MET A 29 -13.37 3.71 2.19
CA MET A 29 -12.18 2.99 1.77
C MET A 29 -11.81 1.89 2.77
N LEU A 30 -11.84 2.17 4.07
CA LEU A 30 -11.58 1.16 5.09
C LEU A 30 -12.55 -0.02 4.98
N ILE A 31 -13.84 0.25 4.78
CA ILE A 31 -14.87 -0.78 4.56
C ILE A 31 -14.59 -1.57 3.30
N ALA A 32 -14.22 -0.91 2.20
CA ALA A 32 -13.89 -1.59 0.95
C ALA A 32 -12.69 -2.53 1.10
N ILE A 33 -11.61 -2.07 1.77
CA ILE A 33 -10.42 -2.85 2.05
C ILE A 33 -10.79 -4.09 2.88
N PHE A 34 -11.50 -3.90 4.00
CA PHE A 34 -11.95 -5.01 4.82
C PHE A 34 -12.92 -5.94 4.09
N GLY A 35 -13.80 -5.42 3.23
CA GLY A 35 -14.72 -6.21 2.43
C GLY A 35 -14.03 -7.12 1.41
N ILE A 36 -12.99 -6.61 0.74
CA ILE A 36 -12.14 -7.41 -0.17
C ILE A 36 -11.44 -8.50 0.61
N VAL A 37 -10.88 -8.15 1.78
CA VAL A 37 -10.16 -9.10 2.64
C VAL A 37 -11.10 -10.19 3.13
N VAL A 38 -12.29 -9.83 3.65
CA VAL A 38 -13.29 -10.78 4.15
C VAL A 38 -13.81 -11.69 3.04
N ARG A 39 -14.06 -11.19 1.83
CA ARG A 39 -14.43 -12.06 0.69
C ARG A 39 -13.31 -13.01 0.28
N ALA A 40 -12.05 -12.61 0.45
CA ALA A 40 -10.93 -13.52 0.27
C ALA A 40 -10.79 -14.57 1.40
N LEU A 41 -11.58 -14.46 2.49
CA LEU A 41 -11.63 -15.41 3.62
C LEU A 41 -12.59 -16.57 3.42
N ASP A 42 -13.59 -16.46 2.54
CA ASP A 42 -14.66 -17.47 2.38
C ASP A 42 -14.14 -18.87 1.94
N GLY A 43 -12.82 -19.06 1.82
CA GLY A 43 -12.19 -20.35 1.53
C GLY A 43 -11.28 -20.96 2.61
N HIS A 44 -11.11 -20.41 3.83
CA HIS A 44 -10.14 -20.95 4.81
C HIS A 44 -10.63 -21.00 6.28
N GLU A 45 -10.53 -22.18 6.91
CA GLU A 45 -11.17 -22.59 8.18
C GLU A 45 -10.47 -22.17 9.50
N HIS A 46 -9.61 -21.14 9.53
CA HIS A 46 -8.87 -20.79 10.76
C HIS A 46 -9.10 -19.34 11.22
N PRO A 47 -10.06 -19.11 12.15
CA PRO A 47 -10.55 -17.79 12.53
C PRO A 47 -9.86 -17.26 13.80
N ARG A 48 -8.53 -17.16 13.82
CA ARG A 48 -7.84 -16.45 14.91
C ARG A 48 -7.22 -15.14 14.42
N PHE A 49 -7.96 -14.05 14.60
CA PHE A 49 -7.45 -12.69 14.51
C PHE A 49 -6.43 -12.48 15.64
N GLY A 50 -5.14 -12.67 15.33
CA GLY A 50 -4.04 -12.43 16.26
C GLY A 50 -3.71 -10.93 16.41
N SER A 51 -2.83 -10.61 17.37
CA SER A 51 -2.32 -9.25 17.61
C SER A 51 -1.69 -8.61 16.36
N ALA A 52 -1.03 -9.40 15.50
CA ALA A 52 -0.49 -8.94 14.22
C ALA A 52 -1.57 -8.37 13.28
N ASN A 53 -2.78 -8.96 13.26
CA ASN A 53 -3.86 -8.46 12.41
C ASN A 53 -4.41 -7.11 12.90
N ALA A 54 -4.30 -6.81 14.21
CA ALA A 54 -4.76 -5.52 14.74
C ALA A 54 -3.90 -4.36 14.25
N ILE A 55 -2.59 -4.57 14.08
CA ILE A 55 -1.68 -3.51 13.66
C ILE A 55 -1.73 -3.34 12.14
N THR A 56 -1.85 -4.43 11.35
CA THR A 56 -2.19 -4.32 9.93
C THR A 56 -3.51 -3.57 9.72
N ALA A 57 -4.49 -3.77 10.60
CA ALA A 57 -5.75 -3.06 10.55
C ALA A 57 -5.60 -1.57 10.91
N VAL A 58 -4.76 -1.22 11.88
CA VAL A 58 -4.40 0.18 12.16
C VAL A 58 -3.70 0.82 10.94
N ARG A 59 -2.81 0.08 10.27
CA ARG A 59 -2.16 0.53 9.04
C ARG A 59 -3.18 0.75 7.91
N ALA A 60 -4.10 -0.18 7.71
CA ALA A 60 -5.20 0.00 6.75
C ALA A 60 -6.00 1.27 7.05
N ALA A 61 -6.22 1.57 8.33
CA ALA A 61 -6.89 2.80 8.74
C ALA A 61 -6.06 4.05 8.40
N MET A 62 -4.75 4.03 8.61
CA MET A 62 -3.84 5.12 8.22
C MET A 62 -3.82 5.34 6.71
N VAL A 63 -3.72 4.26 5.92
CA VAL A 63 -3.74 4.30 4.45
C VAL A 63 -5.06 4.86 3.93
N SER A 64 -6.19 4.45 4.53
CA SER A 64 -7.52 4.95 4.14
C SER A 64 -7.68 6.45 4.42
N PHE A 65 -7.15 6.94 5.54
CA PHE A 65 -7.12 8.37 5.83
C PHE A 65 -6.23 9.14 4.85
N PHE A 66 -5.04 8.62 4.58
CA PHE A 66 -4.13 9.19 3.59
C PHE A 66 -4.81 9.32 2.22
N ALA A 67 -5.45 8.25 1.74
CA ALA A 67 -6.15 8.23 0.47
C ALA A 67 -7.30 9.24 0.41
N GLY A 68 -8.14 9.29 1.45
CA GLY A 68 -9.24 10.25 1.54
C GLY A 68 -8.75 11.70 1.55
N ALA A 69 -7.70 12.00 2.32
CA ALA A 69 -7.13 13.33 2.40
C ALA A 69 -6.48 13.78 1.08
N VAL A 70 -5.77 12.89 0.37
CA VAL A 70 -5.18 13.19 -0.95
C VAL A 70 -6.25 13.49 -1.98
N LEU A 71 -7.28 12.64 -2.07
CA LEU A 71 -8.36 12.79 -3.04
C LEU A 71 -9.13 14.10 -2.84
N LEU A 72 -9.42 14.45 -1.58
CA LEU A 72 -10.14 15.68 -1.28
C LEU A 72 -9.28 16.94 -1.36
N ALA A 73 -7.98 16.85 -1.07
CA ALA A 73 -7.07 17.99 -1.23
C ALA A 73 -7.06 18.50 -2.68
N GLU A 74 -7.07 17.58 -3.66
CA GLU A 74 -7.18 17.95 -5.08
C GLU A 74 -8.54 18.57 -5.40
N LEU A 75 -9.64 17.95 -4.95
CA LEU A 75 -11.01 18.41 -5.22
C LEU A 75 -11.31 19.78 -4.62
N GLU A 76 -10.77 20.07 -3.44
CA GLU A 76 -10.98 21.32 -2.71
C GLU A 76 -9.93 22.39 -3.06
N GLY A 77 -8.97 22.09 -3.95
CA GLY A 77 -7.87 22.98 -4.31
C GLY A 77 -7.00 23.36 -3.11
N ALA A 78 -6.91 22.49 -2.11
CA ALA A 78 -6.18 22.74 -0.89
C ALA A 78 -4.67 22.80 -1.19
N ASN A 79 -4.02 23.89 -0.78
CA ASN A 79 -2.57 24.03 -0.88
C ASN A 79 -1.90 22.85 -0.13
N GLY A 80 -0.80 22.32 -0.68
CA GLY A 80 -0.06 21.14 -0.19
C GLY A 80 0.51 21.21 1.24
N SER A 81 -0.01 22.08 2.11
CA SER A 81 0.29 22.17 3.54
C SER A 81 0.02 20.87 4.31
N LEU A 82 -0.85 20.01 3.79
CA LEU A 82 -1.18 18.70 4.36
C LEU A 82 -0.15 17.61 4.03
N LEU A 83 0.63 17.78 2.96
CA LEU A 83 1.58 16.77 2.49
C LEU A 83 2.60 16.33 3.55
N PRO A 84 3.24 17.23 4.32
CA PRO A 84 4.20 16.80 5.35
C PRO A 84 3.57 15.91 6.43
N VAL A 85 2.33 16.21 6.83
CA VAL A 85 1.57 15.44 7.82
C VAL A 85 1.26 14.04 7.26
N LEU A 86 0.82 13.98 6.01
CA LEU A 86 0.52 12.74 5.32
C LEU A 86 1.78 11.87 5.14
N ILE A 87 2.93 12.48 4.83
CA ILE A 87 4.22 11.77 4.77
C ILE A 87 4.58 11.19 6.14
N ILE A 88 4.44 11.97 7.22
CA ILE A 88 4.69 11.48 8.58
C ILE A 88 3.78 10.29 8.91
N LEU A 89 2.50 10.36 8.53
CA LEU A 89 1.56 9.26 8.73
C LEU A 89 2.00 7.98 8.01
N VAL A 90 2.47 8.10 6.76
CA VAL A 90 2.99 6.97 5.98
C VAL A 90 4.27 6.41 6.58
N VAL A 91 5.18 7.26 7.06
CA VAL A 91 6.41 6.83 7.74
C VAL A 91 6.08 6.06 9.02
N ILE A 92 5.09 6.53 9.81
CA ILE A 92 4.62 5.79 10.99
C ILE A 92 4.05 4.43 10.57
N ALA A 93 3.23 4.38 9.52
CA ALA A 93 2.67 3.13 9.02
C ALA A 93 3.75 2.13 8.57
N LEU A 94 4.84 2.61 7.94
CA LEU A 94 6.01 1.79 7.58
C LEU A 94 6.78 1.28 8.80
N VAL A 95 6.99 2.12 9.80
CA VAL A 95 7.69 1.71 11.03
C VAL A 95 6.88 0.64 11.77
N LEU A 96 5.56 0.81 11.82
CA LEU A 96 4.66 -0.20 12.39
C LEU A 96 4.76 -1.55 11.64
N ASP A 97 4.85 -1.55 10.30
CA ASP A 97 5.09 -2.78 9.52
C ASP A 97 6.40 -3.47 9.91
N GLY A 98 7.47 -2.70 10.06
CA GLY A 98 8.78 -3.23 10.43
C GLY A 98 8.76 -3.89 11.81
N LEU A 99 8.11 -3.25 12.78
CA LEU A 99 7.99 -3.75 14.15
C LEU A 99 7.14 -5.03 14.21
N ASP A 100 6.01 -5.06 13.51
CA ASP A 100 5.15 -6.24 13.40
C ASP A 100 5.85 -7.41 12.74
N GLY A 101 6.49 -7.15 11.59
CA GLY A 101 7.21 -8.18 10.87
C GLY A 101 8.35 -8.77 11.70
N HIS A 102 8.92 -8.00 12.63
CA HIS A 102 9.90 -8.51 13.58
C HIS A 102 9.25 -9.34 14.69
N LEU A 103 8.14 -8.85 15.28
CA LEU A 103 7.45 -9.50 16.38
C LEU A 103 6.76 -10.79 15.95
N ALA A 104 6.12 -10.81 14.78
CA ALA A 104 5.46 -11.98 14.20
C ALA A 104 6.48 -13.09 13.88
N ARG A 105 7.68 -12.73 13.40
CA ARG A 105 8.77 -13.68 13.15
C ARG A 105 9.34 -14.27 14.44
N ARG A 106 9.41 -13.48 15.52
CA ARG A 106 9.84 -13.99 16.84
C ARG A 106 8.80 -14.86 17.53
N THR A 107 7.51 -14.61 17.31
CA THR A 107 6.41 -15.30 18.02
C THR A 107 5.82 -16.48 17.25
N GLY A 108 6.19 -16.66 15.97
CA GLY A 108 5.66 -17.74 15.13
C GLY A 108 4.17 -17.60 14.80
N LEU A 109 3.55 -16.46 15.13
CA LEU A 109 2.11 -16.19 14.97
C LEU A 109 1.78 -15.61 13.59
N GLN A 110 2.45 -16.09 12.54
CA GLN A 110 2.20 -15.62 11.17
C GLN A 110 0.98 -16.34 10.60
N SER A 111 -0.16 -15.64 10.51
CA SER A 111 -1.34 -16.17 9.81
C SER A 111 -1.23 -15.92 8.30
N SER A 112 -1.71 -16.87 7.50
CA SER A 112 -1.81 -16.71 6.03
C SER A 112 -2.70 -15.52 5.66
N LEU A 113 -3.76 -15.30 6.46
CA LEU A 113 -4.66 -14.15 6.38
C LEU A 113 -3.92 -12.83 6.56
N GLY A 114 -3.21 -12.67 7.69
CA GLY A 114 -2.47 -11.45 8.01
C GLY A 114 -1.44 -11.12 6.95
N THR A 115 -0.78 -12.14 6.40
CA THR A 115 0.20 -11.96 5.31
C THR A 115 -0.45 -11.44 4.03
N ARG A 116 -1.63 -11.94 3.63
CA ARG A 116 -2.35 -11.42 2.46
C ARG A 116 -2.89 -10.02 2.69
N PHE A 117 -3.43 -9.76 3.87
CA PHE A 117 -3.97 -8.47 4.24
C PHE A 117 -2.87 -7.39 4.25
N ASP A 118 -1.74 -7.70 4.87
CA ASP A 118 -0.55 -6.86 4.92
C ASP A 118 -0.07 -6.46 3.53
N MET A 119 0.09 -7.46 2.67
CA MET A 119 0.47 -7.27 1.28
C MET A 119 -0.52 -6.40 0.49
N GLU A 120 -1.82 -6.44 0.79
CA GLU A 120 -2.84 -5.64 0.11
C GLU A 120 -2.84 -4.19 0.60
N VAL A 121 -2.69 -3.98 1.90
CA VAL A 121 -2.54 -2.65 2.51
C VAL A 121 -1.29 -1.95 1.99
N ASP A 122 -0.17 -2.67 1.85
CA ASP A 122 1.07 -2.17 1.22
C ASP A 122 0.85 -1.72 -0.22
N ALA A 123 0.14 -2.54 -0.99
CA ALA A 123 -0.10 -2.24 -2.40
C ALA A 123 -1.00 -1.03 -2.60
N LEU A 124 -2.06 -0.95 -1.80
CA LEU A 124 -2.95 0.21 -1.76
C LEU A 124 -2.20 1.46 -1.34
N LEU A 125 -1.30 1.36 -0.36
CA LEU A 125 -0.46 2.48 0.05
C LEU A 125 0.42 2.98 -1.12
N ILE A 126 1.10 2.08 -1.83
CA ILE A 126 1.92 2.44 -3.00
C ILE A 126 1.03 3.06 -4.10
N LEU A 127 -0.14 2.50 -4.36
CA LEU A 127 -1.09 3.04 -5.33
C LEU A 127 -1.53 4.47 -4.95
N MET A 128 -1.93 4.70 -3.71
CA MET A 128 -2.38 6.01 -3.25
C MET A 128 -1.23 7.02 -3.22
N LEU A 129 -0.02 6.60 -2.89
CA LEU A 129 1.18 7.45 -3.00
C LEU A 129 1.50 7.81 -4.46
N SER A 130 1.37 6.86 -5.39
CA SER A 130 1.55 7.13 -6.82
C SER A 130 0.47 8.07 -7.36
N LEU A 131 -0.78 7.92 -6.88
CA LEU A 131 -1.88 8.80 -7.20
C LEU A 131 -1.62 10.22 -6.67
N ALA A 132 -1.17 10.35 -5.42
CA ALA A 132 -0.75 11.63 -4.88
C ALA A 132 0.35 12.28 -5.74
N ALA A 133 1.37 11.52 -6.15
CA ALA A 133 2.45 12.04 -6.99
C ALA A 133 1.94 12.54 -8.36
N PHE A 134 0.91 11.91 -8.91
CA PHE A 134 0.26 12.35 -10.14
C PHE A 134 -0.59 13.62 -9.92
N LEU A 135 -1.48 13.62 -8.92
CA LEU A 135 -2.39 14.73 -8.64
C LEU A 135 -1.62 16.02 -8.30
N PHE A 136 -0.61 15.93 -7.45
CA PHE A 136 0.23 17.10 -7.08
C PHE A 136 1.26 17.49 -8.16
N GLY A 137 1.14 16.96 -9.38
CA GLY A 137 2.00 17.32 -10.52
C GLY A 137 3.49 16.98 -10.33
N LYS A 138 3.82 16.05 -9.42
CA LYS A 138 5.22 15.65 -9.16
C LYS A 138 5.75 14.74 -10.26
N ALA A 139 4.90 13.95 -10.89
CA ALA A 139 5.24 13.10 -12.02
C ALA A 139 4.05 12.96 -12.98
N GLY A 140 4.30 12.54 -14.22
CA GLY A 140 3.24 12.27 -15.19
C GLY A 140 2.40 11.04 -14.81
N GLY A 141 1.27 10.83 -15.50
CA GLY A 141 0.34 9.73 -15.23
C GLY A 141 0.95 8.32 -15.29
N TRP A 142 2.12 8.17 -15.92
CA TRP A 142 2.88 6.92 -15.93
C TRP A 142 3.33 6.47 -14.53
N VAL A 143 3.40 7.37 -13.53
CA VAL A 143 3.76 7.00 -12.16
C VAL A 143 2.74 6.06 -11.52
N LEU A 144 1.48 6.10 -11.98
CA LEU A 144 0.42 5.20 -11.54
C LEU A 144 0.74 3.73 -11.86
N ALA A 145 1.59 3.47 -12.86
CA ALA A 145 2.05 2.12 -13.19
C ALA A 145 2.77 1.45 -12.01
N ILE A 146 3.43 2.23 -11.14
CA ILE A 146 4.09 1.72 -9.94
C ILE A 146 3.07 1.05 -9.01
N GLY A 147 1.95 1.73 -8.73
CA GLY A 147 0.88 1.21 -7.89
C GLY A 147 0.06 0.11 -8.55
N LEU A 148 -0.17 0.24 -9.87
CA LEU A 148 -0.97 -0.71 -10.64
C LEU A 148 -0.25 -2.04 -10.89
N MET A 149 1.07 -2.11 -10.71
CA MET A 149 1.86 -3.29 -11.06
C MET A 149 1.37 -4.57 -10.36
N ARG A 150 1.01 -4.49 -9.08
CA ARG A 150 0.46 -5.65 -8.35
C ARG A 150 -0.89 -6.07 -8.91
N TYR A 151 -1.79 -5.13 -9.16
CA TYR A 151 -3.12 -5.43 -9.71
C TYR A 151 -3.01 -6.03 -11.11
N GLY A 152 -2.06 -5.53 -11.91
CA GLY A 152 -1.68 -6.14 -13.19
C GLY A 152 -1.16 -7.57 -13.05
N PHE A 153 -0.33 -7.85 -12.03
CA PHE A 153 0.15 -9.21 -11.76
C PHE A 153 -0.98 -10.16 -11.32
N VAL A 154 -1.91 -9.69 -10.49
CA VAL A 154 -3.10 -10.47 -10.10
C VAL A 154 -4.00 -10.74 -11.30
N LEU A 155 -4.20 -9.77 -12.19
CA LEU A 155 -4.93 -9.99 -13.44
C LEU A 155 -4.20 -10.97 -14.37
N ALA A 156 -2.87 -10.88 -14.44
CA ALA A 156 -2.06 -11.80 -15.23
C ALA A 156 -2.18 -13.26 -14.73
N GLN A 157 -2.37 -13.48 -13.42
CA GLN A 157 -2.62 -14.81 -12.85
C GLN A 157 -3.91 -15.47 -13.34
N ILE A 158 -4.91 -14.69 -13.75
CA ILE A 158 -6.15 -15.20 -14.33
C ILE A 158 -5.89 -15.76 -15.73
N VAL A 159 -5.08 -15.05 -16.52
CA VAL A 159 -4.75 -15.42 -17.90
C VAL A 159 -3.66 -16.51 -17.94
N LEU A 160 -2.72 -16.48 -16.99
CA LEU A 160 -1.56 -17.35 -16.91
C LEU A 160 -1.55 -18.07 -15.54
N PRO A 161 -2.28 -19.20 -15.40
CA PRO A 161 -2.46 -19.88 -14.12
C PRO A 161 -1.15 -20.35 -13.46
N PHE A 162 -0.08 -20.55 -14.25
CA PHE A 162 1.24 -20.90 -13.72
C PHE A 162 1.84 -19.81 -12.82
N LEU A 163 1.36 -18.57 -12.92
CA LEU A 163 1.77 -17.47 -12.04
C LEU A 163 1.20 -17.59 -10.61
N ASN A 164 0.24 -18.50 -10.38
CA ASN A 164 -0.31 -18.77 -9.05
C ASN A 164 0.57 -19.69 -8.18
N ALA A 165 1.68 -20.22 -8.72
CA ALA A 165 2.57 -21.08 -7.95
C ALA A 165 3.19 -20.30 -6.78
N PRO A 166 3.40 -20.95 -5.61
CA PRO A 166 3.87 -20.28 -4.41
C PRO A 166 5.29 -19.72 -4.62
N LEU A 167 5.42 -18.41 -4.53
CA LEU A 167 6.73 -17.73 -4.56
C LEU A 167 7.40 -17.82 -3.19
N PRO A 168 8.64 -18.34 -3.08
CA PRO A 168 9.34 -18.45 -1.81
C PRO A 168 9.55 -17.07 -1.18
N PRO A 169 9.48 -16.96 0.16
CA PRO A 169 9.65 -15.67 0.85
C PRO A 169 10.99 -15.03 0.44
N SER A 170 10.94 -13.82 -0.10
CA SER A 170 12.12 -13.15 -0.63
C SER A 170 12.34 -11.81 0.06
N PHE A 171 13.53 -11.62 0.65
CA PHE A 171 13.93 -10.34 1.21
C PHE A 171 13.89 -9.21 0.17
N ARG A 172 14.21 -9.53 -1.10
CA ARG A 172 14.15 -8.60 -2.23
C ARG A 172 12.78 -7.91 -2.37
N ARG A 173 11.68 -8.68 -2.43
CA ARG A 173 10.33 -8.11 -2.58
C ARG A 173 9.98 -7.15 -1.45
N LYS A 174 10.33 -7.52 -0.21
CA LYS A 174 10.12 -6.63 0.95
C LYS A 174 10.97 -5.37 0.87
N LEU A 175 12.26 -5.50 0.53
CA LEU A 175 13.15 -4.34 0.36
C LEU A 175 12.64 -3.39 -0.73
N ILE A 176 12.24 -3.93 -1.88
CA ILE A 176 11.72 -3.13 -2.99
C ILE A 176 10.43 -2.42 -2.58
N CYS A 177 9.51 -3.07 -1.86
CA CYS A 177 8.32 -2.41 -1.31
C CYS A 177 8.69 -1.20 -0.43
N VAL A 178 9.61 -1.37 0.52
CA VAL A 178 10.08 -0.28 1.39
C VAL A 178 10.73 0.85 0.57
N VAL A 179 11.55 0.51 -0.43
CA VAL A 179 12.16 1.48 -1.35
C VAL A 179 11.11 2.23 -2.16
N GLN A 180 10.05 1.57 -2.64
CA GLN A 180 8.94 2.22 -3.35
C GLN A 180 8.23 3.24 -2.48
N VAL A 181 7.82 2.84 -1.28
CA VAL A 181 7.13 3.74 -0.35
C VAL A 181 8.03 4.91 0.02
N GLY A 182 9.32 4.67 0.32
CA GLY A 182 10.30 5.71 0.60
C GLY A 182 10.51 6.67 -0.57
N ALA A 183 10.65 6.15 -1.79
CA ALA A 183 10.82 6.94 -3.01
C ALA A 183 9.60 7.84 -3.28
N LEU A 184 8.39 7.29 -3.17
CA LEU A 184 7.16 8.06 -3.36
C LEU A 184 6.95 9.11 -2.26
N CYS A 185 7.25 8.79 -0.99
CA CYS A 185 7.26 9.78 0.09
C CYS A 185 8.24 10.92 -0.18
N LEU A 186 9.45 10.59 -0.68
CA LEU A 186 10.44 11.59 -1.04
C LEU A 186 9.96 12.49 -2.18
N ILE A 187 9.32 11.93 -3.20
CA ILE A 187 8.73 12.68 -4.32
C ILE A 187 7.65 13.67 -3.82
N LEU A 188 6.85 13.26 -2.84
CA LEU A 188 5.80 14.10 -2.26
C LEU A 188 6.35 15.24 -1.39
N ALA A 189 7.62 15.21 -1.00
CA ALA A 189 8.23 16.28 -0.22
C ALA A 189 8.16 17.61 -0.99
N PRO A 190 7.86 18.74 -0.33
CA PRO A 190 7.67 20.04 -0.99
C PRO A 190 8.94 20.52 -1.71
N MET A 191 10.12 20.10 -1.25
CA MET A 191 11.42 20.47 -1.82
C MET A 191 11.75 19.72 -3.13
N ILE A 192 11.04 18.64 -3.44
CA ILE A 192 11.31 17.81 -4.61
C ILE A 192 10.33 18.15 -5.72
N ALA A 193 10.85 18.59 -6.87
CA ALA A 193 10.07 18.97 -8.04
C ALA A 193 10.66 18.33 -9.32
N PRO A 194 9.94 18.35 -10.45
CA PRO A 194 10.51 17.97 -11.73
C PRO A 194 11.75 18.84 -12.04
N PRO A 195 12.84 18.27 -12.58
CA PRO A 195 12.97 16.90 -13.10
C PRO A 195 13.37 15.84 -12.07
N VAL A 196 13.79 16.22 -10.85
CA VAL A 196 14.30 15.28 -9.83
C VAL A 196 13.24 14.26 -9.43
N SER A 197 12.00 14.70 -9.20
CA SER A 197 10.86 13.82 -8.90
C SER A 197 10.62 12.78 -10.00
N THR A 198 10.79 13.19 -11.26
CA THR A 198 10.60 12.34 -12.45
C THR A 198 11.67 11.26 -12.51
N THR A 199 12.93 11.60 -12.23
CA THR A 199 14.05 10.65 -12.19
C THR A 199 13.87 9.62 -11.06
N ILE A 200 13.43 10.06 -9.89
CA ILE A 200 13.15 9.15 -8.76
C ILE A 200 12.00 8.21 -9.12
N ALA A 201 10.90 8.73 -9.67
CA ALA A 201 9.76 7.94 -10.09
C ALA A 201 10.12 6.93 -11.18
N ALA A 202 10.97 7.31 -12.14
CA ALA A 202 11.41 6.43 -13.23
C ALA A 202 12.30 5.30 -12.69
N SER A 203 13.22 5.64 -11.77
CA SER A 203 14.07 4.65 -11.08
C SER A 203 13.24 3.68 -10.25
N ALA A 204 12.22 4.19 -9.56
CA ALA A 204 11.27 3.38 -8.79
C ALA A 204 10.47 2.45 -9.71
N LEU A 205 9.95 2.94 -10.84
CA LEU A 205 9.24 2.11 -11.82
C LEU A 205 10.14 1.02 -12.43
N LEU A 206 11.38 1.34 -12.76
CA LEU A 206 12.35 0.35 -13.25
C LEU A 206 12.62 -0.74 -12.21
N LEU A 207 12.79 -0.36 -10.94
CA LEU A 207 13.08 -1.30 -9.86
C LEU A 207 11.92 -2.27 -9.61
N ILE A 208 10.68 -1.78 -9.60
CA ILE A 208 9.50 -2.65 -9.42
C ILE A 208 9.31 -3.55 -10.64
N THR A 209 9.51 -3.02 -11.84
CA THR A 209 9.45 -3.80 -13.09
C THR A 209 10.47 -4.93 -13.10
N TYR A 210 11.70 -4.65 -12.68
CA TYR A 210 12.73 -5.66 -12.50
C TYR A 210 12.31 -6.73 -11.49
N SER A 211 11.76 -6.33 -10.33
CA SER A 211 11.31 -7.29 -9.31
C SER A 211 10.28 -8.28 -9.86
N PHE A 212 9.22 -7.76 -10.49
CA PHE A 212 8.16 -8.58 -11.07
C PHE A 212 8.67 -9.42 -12.23
N GLY A 213 9.57 -8.87 -13.07
CA GLY A 213 10.20 -9.61 -14.15
C GLY A 213 10.96 -10.84 -13.64
N VAL A 214 11.74 -10.71 -12.56
CA VAL A 214 12.44 -11.86 -11.98
C VAL A 214 11.46 -12.87 -11.36
N ASP A 215 10.38 -12.41 -10.73
CA ASP A 215 9.34 -13.30 -10.18
C ASP A 215 8.66 -14.12 -11.30
N VAL A 216 8.33 -13.47 -12.43
CA VAL A 216 7.76 -14.15 -13.61
C VAL A 216 8.74 -15.15 -14.22
N ILE A 217 10.02 -14.79 -14.38
CA ILE A 217 11.04 -15.70 -14.92
C ILE A 217 11.25 -16.91 -14.01
N TYR A 218 11.23 -16.70 -12.69
CA TYR A 218 11.33 -17.79 -11.72
C TYR A 218 10.16 -18.78 -11.88
N LEU A 219 8.93 -18.28 -11.93
CA LEU A 219 7.72 -19.11 -12.10
C LEU A 219 7.72 -19.84 -13.45
N PHE A 220 8.20 -19.19 -14.50
CA PHE A 220 8.34 -19.80 -15.82
C PHE A 220 9.37 -20.94 -15.83
N ARG A 221 10.52 -20.77 -15.14
CA ARG A 221 11.54 -21.82 -15.02
C ARG A 221 11.06 -23.01 -14.19
N GLU A 222 10.30 -22.76 -13.13
CA GLU A 222 9.78 -23.84 -12.29
C GLU A 222 8.76 -24.69 -13.06
N ARG A 223 7.90 -24.06 -13.87
CA ARG A 223 6.99 -24.77 -14.78
C ARG A 223 7.72 -25.76 -15.69
N HIS A 224 8.88 -25.37 -16.24
CA HIS A 224 9.68 -26.23 -17.11
C HIS A 224 10.45 -27.33 -16.38
N ARG A 225 10.60 -27.25 -15.05
CA ARG A 225 11.18 -28.34 -14.23
C ARG A 225 10.14 -29.37 -13.81
N SER A 226 8.87 -28.97 -13.70
CA SER A 226 7.76 -29.83 -13.30
C SER A 226 7.02 -30.49 -14.48
N ALA A 227 7.38 -30.16 -15.73
CA ALA A 227 6.83 -30.71 -16.96
C ALA A 227 7.83 -31.65 -17.63
#